data_AF-A0A2L2Z3H6-F1
#
_entry.id   AF-A0A2L2Z3H6-F1
#
_cell.length_a   1.000
_cell.length_b   1.000
_cell.length_c   1.000
_cell.angle_alpha   90.00
_cell.angle_beta   90.00
_cell.angle_gamma   90.00
#
_symmetry.space_group_name_H-M   'P 1'
#
loop_
_entity.id
_entity.type
_entity.pdbx_description
1 polymer ?
#
loop_
_entity_poly.entity_id
_entity_poly.type
_entity_poly.pdbx_seq_one_letter_code
_entity_poly.pdbx_strand_id
1 'polypeptide(L)'
;LRIPSDAKHDNNSVYEEIVIPATVSIADQLPVDLVQISALDEIGQKAFQNITQLNCIQSMVFKTAYDTNENMLVCAPTGAGKTNVA
;
A
#
# COMPACT_ATOMS: atom_id res chain seq x y z
N LEU A 1 -4.98 -5.01 -23.64
CA LEU A 1 -4.57 -5.10 -22.22
C LEU A 1 -3.25 -5.87 -22.18
N ARG A 2 -2.19 -5.40 -21.51
CA ARG A 2 -1.00 -6.24 -21.28
C ARG A 2 -1.27 -7.13 -20.08
N ILE A 3 -1.30 -8.44 -20.29
CA ILE A 3 -1.53 -9.45 -19.25
C ILE A 3 -0.16 -9.92 -18.74
N PRO A 4 0.03 -10.12 -17.42
CA PRO A 4 1.24 -10.70 -16.86
C PRO A 4 1.57 -12.05 -17.48
N SER A 5 2.87 -12.36 -17.66
CA SER A 5 3.34 -13.60 -18.30
C SER A 5 3.02 -14.87 -17.51
N ASP A 6 2.70 -14.74 -16.22
CA ASP A 6 2.36 -15.79 -15.28
C ASP A 6 0.84 -16.00 -15.12
N ALA A 7 0.02 -15.24 -15.83
CA ALA A 7 -1.42 -15.43 -15.85
C ALA A 7 -1.81 -16.73 -16.57
N LYS A 8 -2.80 -17.45 -16.02
CA LYS A 8 -3.39 -18.62 -16.68
C LYS A 8 -4.59 -18.19 -17.52
N HIS A 9 -4.72 -18.77 -18.70
CA HIS A 9 -5.79 -18.48 -19.65
C HIS A 9 -6.53 -19.76 -20.00
N ASP A 10 -7.85 -19.76 -19.84
CA ASP A 10 -8.75 -20.83 -20.27
C ASP A 10 -9.84 -20.23 -21.15
N ASN A 11 -10.11 -20.84 -22.30
CA ASN A 11 -11.03 -20.31 -23.29
C ASN A 11 -11.92 -21.42 -23.84
N ASN A 12 -13.23 -21.25 -23.66
CA ASN A 12 -14.27 -22.15 -24.14
C ASN A 12 -15.26 -21.39 -25.03
N SER A 13 -16.13 -22.12 -25.73
CA SER A 13 -17.13 -21.52 -26.64
C SER A 13 -18.15 -20.59 -25.97
N VAL A 14 -18.19 -20.54 -24.64
CA VAL A 14 -19.16 -19.77 -23.84
C VAL A 14 -18.50 -18.65 -23.03
N TYR A 15 -17.23 -18.80 -22.65
CA TYR A 15 -16.52 -17.83 -21.82
C TYR A 15 -15.00 -17.90 -22.00
N GLU A 16 -14.35 -16.79 -21.63
CA GLU A 16 -12.91 -16.65 -21.49
C GLU A 16 -12.58 -16.34 -20.03
N GLU A 17 -11.69 -17.11 -19.43
CA GLU A 17 -11.21 -16.95 -18.06
C GLU A 17 -9.72 -16.61 -18.05
N ILE A 18 -9.36 -15.54 -17.33
CA ILE A 18 -7.97 -15.12 -17.10
C ILE A 18 -7.73 -15.08 -15.60
N VAL A 19 -6.87 -15.96 -15.11
CA VAL A 19 -6.48 -16.02 -13.69
C VAL A 19 -5.14 -15.30 -13.52
N ILE A 20 -5.18 -14.14 -12.85
CA ILE A 20 -3.99 -13.37 -12.50
C ILE A 20 -3.50 -13.81 -11.11
N PRO A 21 -2.26 -14.32 -10.98
CA PRO A 21 -1.73 -14.71 -9.67
C PRO A 21 -1.53 -13.50 -8.77
N ALA A 22 -1.52 -13.73 -7.45
CA ALA A 22 -1.25 -12.68 -6.49
C ALA A 22 0.20 -12.17 -6.66
N THR A 23 0.36 -10.85 -6.72
CA THR A 23 1.68 -10.22 -6.74
C THR A 23 2.36 -10.33 -5.39
N VAL A 24 3.69 -10.50 -5.40
CA VAL A 24 4.53 -10.48 -4.19
C VAL A 24 4.36 -9.14 -3.46
N SER A 25 4.38 -9.18 -2.12
CA SER A 25 4.23 -7.99 -1.29
C SER A 25 5.36 -7.00 -1.55
N ILE A 26 5.01 -5.71 -1.65
CA ILE A 26 5.98 -4.61 -1.77
C ILE A 26 6.92 -4.57 -0.56
N ALA A 27 6.42 -4.97 0.61
CA ALA A 27 7.22 -5.03 1.85
C ALA A 27 8.37 -6.05 1.75
N ASP A 28 8.23 -7.08 0.92
CA ASP A 28 9.27 -8.09 0.71
C ASP A 28 10.31 -7.63 -0.34
N GLN A 29 9.99 -6.59 -1.11
CA GLN A 29 10.81 -6.10 -2.23
C GLN A 29 11.64 -4.87 -1.88
N LEU A 30 11.22 -4.09 -0.88
CA LEU A 30 11.88 -2.86 -0.48
C LEU A 30 12.22 -2.90 1.01
N PRO A 31 13.48 -2.67 1.40
CA PRO A 31 13.84 -2.48 2.80
C PRO A 31 13.30 -1.12 3.24
N VAL A 32 12.09 -1.12 3.82
CA VAL A 32 11.43 0.05 4.38
C VAL A 32 11.33 -0.13 5.88
N ASP A 33 11.91 0.80 6.63
CA ASP A 33 11.71 0.87 8.08
C ASP A 33 10.28 1.32 8.38
N LEU A 34 9.53 0.50 9.11
CA LEU A 34 8.16 0.81 9.46
C LEU A 34 8.11 1.85 10.58
N VAL A 35 7.36 2.92 10.33
CA VAL A 35 7.19 4.00 11.30
C VAL A 35 6.29 3.52 12.43
N GLN A 36 6.82 3.53 13.66
CA GLN A 36 6.05 3.20 14.84
C GLN A 36 5.10 4.35 15.18
N ILE A 37 3.88 4.04 15.64
CA ILE A 37 2.92 5.08 16.07
C ILE A 37 3.47 5.87 17.26
N SER A 38 4.31 5.25 18.09
CA SER A 38 5.01 5.93 19.19
C SER A 38 5.99 7.03 18.74
N ALA A 39 6.36 7.07 17.47
CA ALA A 39 7.21 8.13 16.91
C ALA A 39 6.42 9.40 16.54
N LEU A 40 5.08 9.34 16.51
CA LEU A 40 4.22 10.49 16.22
C LEU A 40 4.02 11.35 17.49
N ASP A 41 3.54 12.57 17.30
CA ASP A 41 3.10 13.43 18.39
C ASP A 41 1.84 12.89 19.11
N GLU A 42 1.45 13.51 20.23
CA GLU A 42 0.30 13.05 21.02
C GLU A 42 -1.02 13.03 20.21
N ILE A 43 -1.18 13.95 19.25
CA ILE A 43 -2.37 14.02 18.41
C ILE A 43 -2.37 12.86 17.41
N GLY A 44 -1.26 12.62 16.72
CA GLY A 44 -1.09 11.50 15.81
C GLY A 44 -1.25 10.15 16.50
N GLN A 45 -0.68 9.98 17.70
CA GLN A 45 -0.85 8.78 18.50
C GLN A 45 -2.31 8.49 18.85
N LYS A 46 -3.11 9.53 19.15
CA LYS A 46 -4.56 9.40 19.37
C LYS A 46 -5.32 9.08 18.09
N ALA A 47 -4.94 9.68 16.96
CA ALA A 47 -5.57 9.42 15.67
C ALA A 47 -5.40 7.96 15.21
N PHE A 48 -4.25 7.37 15.52
CA PHE A 48 -3.92 5.97 15.22
C PHE A 48 -4.05 5.05 16.44
N GLN A 49 -4.94 5.39 17.39
CA GLN A 49 -5.18 4.57 18.56
C GLN A 49 -5.59 3.15 18.11
N ASN A 50 -4.90 2.13 18.64
CA ASN A 50 -4.98 0.70 18.29
C ASN A 50 -4.13 0.24 17.09
N ILE A 51 -3.31 1.11 16.51
CA ILE A 51 -2.31 0.74 15.51
C ILE A 51 -0.92 0.83 16.17
N THR A 52 -0.07 -0.16 15.93
CA THR A 52 1.29 -0.21 16.48
C THR A 52 2.30 0.49 15.56
N GLN A 53 2.14 0.30 14.25
CA GLN A 53 3.01 0.84 13.22
C GLN A 53 2.25 1.10 11.92
N LEU A 54 2.75 2.04 11.13
CA LEU A 54 2.29 2.30 9.77
C LEU A 54 2.69 1.15 8.84
N ASN A 55 1.91 0.91 7.81
CA ASN A 55 2.27 -0.08 6.79
C ASN A 55 3.42 0.43 5.88
N CYS A 56 3.92 -0.43 5.00
CA CYS A 56 5.05 -0.10 4.12
C CYS A 56 4.81 1.19 3.29
N ILE A 57 3.64 1.32 2.65
CA ILE A 57 3.33 2.48 1.80
C ILE A 57 3.18 3.76 2.64
N GLN A 58 2.48 3.67 3.78
CA GLN A 58 2.31 4.78 4.72
C GLN A 58 3.66 5.24 5.28
N SER A 59 4.55 4.30 5.63
CA SER A 59 5.89 4.60 6.14
C SER A 59 6.78 5.27 5.07
N MET A 60 6.68 4.84 3.81
CA MET A 60 7.42 5.46 2.70
C MET A 60 7.03 6.94 2.49
N VAL A 61 5.75 7.26 2.62
CA VAL A 61 5.26 8.64 2.39
C VAL A 61 5.26 9.50 3.66
N PHE A 62 5.46 8.90 4.85
CA PHE A 62 5.30 9.55 6.15
C PHE A 62 6.03 10.88 6.25
N LYS A 63 7.31 10.94 5.86
CA LYS A 63 8.10 12.17 5.93
C LYS A 63 7.49 13.33 5.13
N THR A 64 6.96 13.05 3.95
CA THR A 64 6.34 14.11 3.12
C THR A 64 4.96 14.47 3.65
N ALA A 65 4.18 13.46 4.04
CA ALA A 65 2.81 13.65 4.54
C ALA A 65 2.73 14.32 5.92
N TYR A 66 3.72 14.09 6.78
CA TYR A 66 3.68 14.51 8.19
C TYR A 66 4.63 15.67 8.50
N ASP A 67 5.82 15.71 7.88
CA ASP A 67 6.82 16.75 8.19
C ASP A 67 6.76 17.95 7.23
N THR A 68 5.94 17.92 6.18
CA THR A 68 5.89 18.95 5.14
C THR A 68 4.46 19.31 4.73
N ASN A 69 4.29 20.48 4.12
CA ASN A 69 3.04 20.93 3.51
C ASN A 69 3.06 20.87 1.97
N GLU A 70 3.92 20.03 1.41
CA GLU A 70 4.08 19.90 -0.04
C GLU A 70 2.91 19.12 -0.67
N ASN A 71 2.63 19.41 -1.93
CA ASN A 71 1.65 18.63 -2.69
C ASN A 71 2.19 17.22 -2.95
N MET A 72 1.38 16.20 -2.65
CA MET A 72 1.77 14.80 -2.81
C MET A 72 0.73 14.02 -3.64
N LEU A 73 1.23 13.18 -4.56
CA LEU A 73 0.42 12.22 -5.31
C LEU A 73 0.79 10.79 -4.89
N VAL A 74 -0.19 10.04 -4.36
CA VAL A 74 0.00 8.64 -3.94
C VAL A 74 -0.86 7.72 -4.80
N CYS A 75 -0.22 7.01 -5.73
CA CYS A 75 -0.84 5.96 -6.53
C CYS A 75 -0.54 4.59 -5.91
N ALA A 76 -1.49 4.05 -5.15
CA ALA A 76 -1.35 2.76 -4.47
C ALA A 76 -2.57 1.85 -4.74
N PRO A 77 -2.41 0.52 -4.73
CA PRO A 77 -3.50 -0.42 -4.98
C PRO A 77 -4.63 -0.31 -3.93
N THR A 78 -5.78 -0.89 -4.24
CA THR A 78 -6.91 -0.99 -3.29
C THR A 78 -6.46 -1.81 -2.06
N GLY A 79 -6.89 -1.39 -0.87
CA GLY A 79 -6.49 -2.05 0.39
C GLY A 79 -5.11 -1.63 0.93
N ALA A 80 -4.34 -0.79 0.21
CA ALA A 80 -3.04 -0.27 0.68
C ALA A 80 -3.12 0.70 1.88
N GLY A 81 -4.31 0.96 2.43
CA GLY A 81 -4.48 1.85 3.58
C GLY A 81 -4.30 3.34 3.24
N LYS A 82 -4.62 3.75 2.00
CA LYS A 82 -4.57 5.16 1.56
C LYS A 82 -5.37 6.10 2.48
N THR A 83 -6.45 5.62 3.10
CA THR A 83 -7.28 6.41 4.04
C THR A 83 -6.48 6.96 5.22
N ASN A 84 -5.47 6.24 5.70
CA ASN A 84 -4.64 6.69 6.82
C ASN A 84 -3.51 7.64 6.38
N VAL A 85 -3.36 7.89 5.08
CA VAL A 85 -2.42 8.88 4.53
C VAL A 85 -3.08 10.26 4.40
N ALA A 86 -4.42 10.31 4.34
CA ALA A 86 -5.21 11.52 4.10
C ALA A 86 -5.87 12.04 5.38
#